data_AF-A0A1K2IX55-F1
#
_entry.id   AF-A0A1K2IX55-F1
#
_cell.length_a   1.000
_cell.length_b   1.000
_cell.length_c   1.000
_cell.angle_alpha   90.00
_cell.angle_beta   90.00
_cell.angle_gamma   90.00
#
_symmetry.space_group_name_H-M   'P 1'
#
loop_
_entity.id
_entity.type
_entity.pdbx_description
1 polymer ?
#
loop_
_entity_poly.entity_id
_entity_poly.type
_entity_poly.pdbx_seq_one_letter_code
_entity_poly.pdbx_strand_id
1 'polypeptide(L)' 'MILKDQITNIFVQVDDFCKEFDSQIKQMKLQTLGDHKKRRNRKSVMSDSEIITIMIGFHLGAHKTFKHYYKQIV' A
#
# COMPACT_ATOMS: atom_id res chain seq x y z
N MET A 1 -14.32 -5.31 18.92
CA MET A 1 -13.32 -4.37 19.46
C MET A 1 -11.92 -4.78 19.01
N ILE A 2 -11.48 -6.01 19.30
CA ILE A 2 -10.12 -6.52 18.99
C ILE A 2 -9.71 -6.42 17.50
N LEU A 3 -10.58 -6.78 16.55
CA LEU A 3 -10.21 -6.82 15.12
C LEU A 3 -9.93 -5.43 14.52
N LYS A 4 -10.67 -4.41 14.95
CA LYS A 4 -10.47 -3.04 14.46
C LYS A 4 -9.11 -2.51 14.89
N ASP A 5 -8.76 -2.74 16.16
CA ASP A 5 -7.47 -2.31 16.71
C ASP A 5 -6.31 -3.05 16.04
N GLN A 6 -6.48 -4.33 15.71
CA GLN A 6 -5.50 -5.10 14.94
C GLN A 6 -5.29 -4.52 13.53
N ILE A 7 -6.37 -4.23 12.80
CA ILE A 7 -6.28 -3.62 11.46
C ILE A 7 -5.64 -2.23 11.54
N THR A 8 -6.01 -1.41 12.53
CA THR A 8 -5.41 -0.10 12.74
C THR A 8 -3.91 -0.23 13.02
N ASN A 9 -3.48 -1.18 13.84
CA ASN A 9 -2.06 -1.40 14.10
C ASN A 9 -1.29 -1.83 12.84
N ILE A 10 -1.85 -2.73 12.04
CA ILE A 10 -1.28 -3.11 10.74
C ILE A 10 -1.16 -1.88 9.84
N PHE A 11 -2.23 -1.09 9.72
CA PHE A 11 -2.22 0.11 8.88
C PHE A 11 -1.15 1.10 9.32
N VAL A 12 -1.01 1.38 10.62
CA VAL A 12 0.01 2.30 11.16
C VAL A 12 1.42 1.81 10.79
N GLN A 13 1.73 0.54 11.01
CA GLN A 13 3.05 -0.02 10.67
C GLN A 13 3.34 0.04 9.17
N VAL A 14 2.35 -0.28 8.35
CA VAL A 14 2.47 -0.22 6.89
C VAL A 14 2.61 1.22 6.40
N ASP A 15 1.87 2.16 6.97
CA ASP A 15 1.93 3.57 6.59
C ASP A 15 3.29 4.19 6.90
N ASP A 16 3.87 3.88 8.06
CA ASP A 16 5.22 4.32 8.41
C ASP A 16 6.28 3.68 7.50
N PHE A 17 6.13 2.39 7.17
CA PHE A 17 6.97 1.73 6.16
C PHE A 17 6.87 2.42 4.79
N CYS A 18 5.66 2.70 4.30
CA CYS A 18 5.45 3.33 2.99
C CYS A 18 6.10 4.72 2.91
N LYS A 19 6.00 5.54 3.97
CA LYS A 19 6.64 6.87 4.03
C LYS A 19 8.15 6.77 3.86
N GLU A 20 8.78 5.84 4.57
CA GLU A 20 10.23 5.65 4.51
C GLU A 20 10.65 5.06 3.15
N PHE A 21 9.91 4.07 2.67
CA PHE A 21 10.17 3.40 1.40
C PHE A 21 10.01 4.33 0.19
N ASP A 22 8.99 5.19 0.17
CA ASP A 22 8.75 6.14 -0.92
C ASP A 22 9.91 7.11 -1.11
N SER A 23 10.51 7.58 -0.01
CA SER A 23 11.68 8.45 -0.04
C SER A 23 12.86 7.74 -0.71
N GLN A 24 13.14 6.50 -0.30
CA GLN A 24 14.23 5.69 -0.85
C GLN A 24 14.00 5.36 -2.33
N ILE A 25 12.80 4.94 -2.70
CA ILE A 25 12.44 4.62 -4.08
C ILE A 25 12.54 5.86 -4.99
N LYS A 26 12.15 7.04 -4.49
CA LYS A 26 12.29 8.28 -5.25
C LYS A 26 13.76 8.59 -5.52
N GLN A 27 14.64 8.44 -4.52
CA GLN A 27 16.08 8.62 -4.69
C GLN A 27 16.68 7.63 -5.69
N MET A 28 16.36 6.33 -5.56
CA MET A 28 16.81 5.30 -6.51
C MET A 28 16.33 5.58 -7.93
N LYS A 29 15.06 5.95 -8.11
CA LYS A 29 14.50 6.29 -9.43
C LYS A 29 15.25 7.46 -10.08
N LEU A 30 15.62 8.49 -9.32
CA LEU A 30 16.42 9.61 -9.83
C LEU A 30 17.81 9.15 -10.30
N GLN A 31 18.48 8.29 -9.51
CA GLN A 31 19.81 7.78 -9.83
C GLN A 31 19.81 6.87 -11.08
N THR A 32 18.81 6.02 -11.24
CA THR A 32 18.80 5.01 -12.34
C THR A 32 18.39 5.59 -13.69
N LEU A 33 17.57 6.65 -13.73
CA LEU A 33 16.82 6.99 -14.95
C LEU A 33 17.22 8.29 -15.62
N GLY A 34 17.99 9.15 -14.93
CA GLY A 34 18.35 10.48 -15.41
C GLY A 34 17.13 11.40 -15.62
N ASP A 35 17.36 12.71 -15.64
CA ASP A 35 16.27 13.72 -15.67
C ASP A 35 15.53 13.83 -17.02
N HIS A 36 15.94 13.08 -18.04
CA HIS A 36 15.57 13.39 -19.42
C HIS A 36 14.26 12.75 -19.91
N LYS A 37 13.69 11.76 -19.21
CA LYS A 37 12.45 11.10 -19.64
C LYS A 37 11.27 11.49 -18.75
N LYS A 38 10.47 12.45 -19.21
CA LYS A 38 9.21 12.85 -18.54
C LYS A 38 8.30 11.62 -18.39
N ARG A 39 7.93 11.31 -17.14
CA ARG A 39 7.00 10.23 -16.79
C ARG A 39 5.72 10.80 -16.21
N ARG A 40 4.62 10.09 -16.46
CA ARG A 40 3.31 10.42 -15.89
C ARG A 40 3.35 10.20 -14.38
N ASN A 41 3.27 11.27 -13.60
CA ASN A 41 3.17 11.22 -12.14
C ASN A 41 1.74 11.61 -11.72
N ARG A 42 0.78 10.71 -11.94
CA ARG A 42 -0.62 10.92 -11.52
C ARG A 42 -0.81 10.32 -10.14
N LYS A 43 -1.37 11.11 -9.22
CA LYS A 43 -1.78 10.60 -7.90
C LYS A 43 -2.85 9.52 -8.05
N SER A 44 -2.64 8.39 -7.38
CA SER A 44 -3.69 7.39 -7.17
C SER A 44 -4.76 7.96 -6.23
N VAL A 45 -5.97 7.39 -6.29
CA VAL A 45 -7.05 7.72 -5.35
C VAL A 45 -6.82 7.03 -4.00
N MET A 46 -6.16 5.88 -4.01
CA MET A 46 -5.82 5.07 -2.83
C MET A 46 -4.31 5.08 -2.62
N SER A 47 -3.86 5.22 -1.37
CA SER A 47 -2.44 5.19 -1.01
C SER A 47 -1.88 3.76 -1.10
N ASP A 48 -0.55 3.66 -1.24
CA ASP A 48 0.12 2.36 -1.22
C ASP A 48 -0.07 1.66 0.14
N SER A 49 -0.13 2.43 1.23
CA SER A 49 -0.39 1.90 2.58
C SER A 49 -1.78 1.27 2.72
N GLU A 50 -2.82 1.89 2.14
CA GLU A 50 -4.17 1.34 2.07
C GLU A 50 -4.19 0.04 1.25
N ILE A 51 -3.57 0.03 0.07
CA ILE A 51 -3.51 -1.15 -0.81
C ILE A 51 -2.82 -2.33 -0.09
N ILE A 52 -1.67 -2.09 0.54
CA ILE A 52 -0.92 -3.14 1.24
C ILE A 52 -1.72 -3.66 2.44
N THR A 53 -2.38 -2.79 3.21
CA THR A 53 -3.21 -3.20 4.35
C THR A 53 -4.37 -4.09 3.90
N ILE A 54 -5.03 -3.74 2.80
CA ILE A 54 -6.07 -4.55 2.15
C ILE A 54 -5.52 -5.92 1.72
N MET A 55 -4.32 -5.97 1.14
CA MET A 55 -3.68 -7.23 0.75
C MET A 55 -3.35 -8.12 1.97
N ILE A 56 -2.80 -7.53 3.03
CA ILE A 56 -2.52 -8.25 4.27
C ILE A 56 -3.82 -8.82 4.86
N GLY A 57 -4.87 -8.01 4.93
CA GLY A 57 -6.19 -8.44 5.40
C GLY A 57 -6.77 -9.59 4.57
N PHE A 58 -6.62 -9.54 3.25
CA PHE A 58 -7.03 -10.62 2.35
C PHE A 58 -6.35 -11.96 2.70
N HIS A 59 -5.04 -11.94 2.93
CA HIS A 59 -4.25 -13.14 3.26
C HIS A 59 -4.51 -13.63 4.69
N LEU A 60 -4.57 -12.74 5.68
CA LEU A 60 -4.86 -13.10 7.07
C LEU A 60 -6.26 -13.68 7.26
N GLY A 61 -7.25 -13.17 6.51
CA GLY A 61 -8.62 -13.69 6.51
C GLY A 61 -8.80 -15.01 5.74
N ALA A 62 -7.73 -15.57 5.16
CA ALA A 62 -7.75 -16.79 4.35
C ALA A 62 -8.81 -16.79 3.23
N HIS A 63 -9.05 -15.62 2.61
CA HIS A 63 -10.04 -15.48 1.56
C HIS A 63 -9.54 -16.10 0.25
N LYS A 64 -10.43 -16.80 -0.46
CA LYS A 64 -10.08 -17.49 -1.72
C LYS A 64 -10.02 -16.56 -2.93
N THR A 65 -10.82 -15.49 -2.94
CA THR A 65 -11.00 -14.65 -4.12
C THR A 65 -10.91 -13.18 -3.73
N PHE A 66 -9.87 -12.50 -4.23
CA PHE A 66 -9.63 -11.10 -3.92
C PHE A 66 -10.80 -10.20 -4.33
N LYS A 67 -11.39 -10.43 -5.52
CA LYS A 67 -12.56 -9.68 -6.00
C LYS A 67 -13.76 -9.77 -5.05
N HIS A 68 -13.98 -10.93 -4.43
CA HIS A 68 -15.08 -11.10 -3.48
C HIS A 68 -14.76 -10.38 -2.17
N TYR A 69 -13.56 -10.60 -1.62
CA TYR A 69 -13.08 -9.91 -0.43
C TYR A 69 -13.19 -8.39 -0.55
N TYR A 70 -12.65 -7.82 -1.63
CA TYR A 70 -12.64 -6.37 -1.86
C TYR A 70 -14.04 -5.77 -2.03
N LYS A 71 -15.04 -6.54 -2.48
CA LYS A 71 -16.39 -6.03 -2.70
C LYS A 71 -17.34 -6.20 -1.51
N GLN A 72 -17.03 -7.13 -0.61
CA GLN A 72 -17.95 -7.56 0.45
C GLN A 72 -17.43 -7.25 1.85
N ILE A 73 -16.13 -7.00 2.00
CA ILE A 73 -15.48 -6.85 3.30
C ILE A 73 -14.73 -5.52 3.42
N VAL A 74 -14.04 -5.12 2.35
CA VAL A 74 -13.40 -3.79 2.22
C VAL A 74 -14.44 -2.77 1.80
#